data_AF-A0A919TT49-F1
#
_entry.id   AF-A0A919TT49-F1
#
_cell.length_a   1.000
_cell.length_b   1.000
_cell.length_c   1.000
_cell.angle_alpha   90.00
_cell.angle_beta   90.00
_cell.angle_gamma   90.00
#
_symmetry.space_group_name_H-M   'P 1'
#
loop_
_entity.id
_entity.type
_entity.pdbx_description
1 polymer ?
#
loop_
_entity_poly.entity_id
_entity_poly.type
_entity_poly.pdbx_seq_one_letter_code
_entity_poly.pdbx_strand_id
1 'polypeptide(L)'
;MVSRLSWINVWPSTGHPDQPWLDHPDEDAFVRSSRSVCELYTEAVRDAGLPARHSELRLFCWHEDDRDDVLLEMDTDVAAGFEAGTITLPPGIAALPELARAALALEIVHAAASRLGIERGWDQGALDGARRHVLDRRLRFRWEGPAKISPDRTLTAHPVFVLHDDGYGRATIHVRRRDDGDLVVVSVPALAFSTSAGFARSARTLRWRGKRRVEMVPYEGLSAGVGKHEIWRDSQGLLAVDLDDPATRGEPVAENDRAEVAPTDRIPAVVVRTYADREPVWLEVGLSDIEGLRPQTDADDEYYITQVDLAELAGRSEQWRAWWRGSGLDALEFRMHFTFGHPEHEAPTRFRRHRGKLRVSGTRDHPGFASNTDTPPRRQARDDLQALIDLAGEHLKLPIAPRLPDPPMPSPETMAIRRGNRRPDLTQLLNDVFLLLNQQQDPSPEER
;
A
#
# COMPACT_ATOMS: atom_id res chain seq x y z
N MET A 1 -19.97 -2.62 15.01
CA MET A 1 -19.78 -3.89 14.26
C MET A 1 -18.28 -4.14 14.25
N VAL A 2 -17.82 -5.30 14.73
CA VAL A 2 -16.39 -5.64 14.68
C VAL A 2 -16.12 -6.17 13.27
N SER A 3 -15.18 -5.55 12.55
CA SER A 3 -14.78 -6.03 11.22
C SER A 3 -13.91 -7.28 11.37
N ARG A 4 -13.63 -7.97 10.27
CA ARG A 4 -12.67 -9.07 10.23
C ARG A 4 -11.56 -8.72 9.26
N LEU A 5 -10.32 -8.98 9.64
CA LEU A 5 -9.19 -8.84 8.73
C LEU A 5 -9.39 -9.81 7.56
N SER A 6 -9.49 -9.27 6.35
CA SER A 6 -9.89 -10.01 5.16
C SER A 6 -8.98 -9.73 3.95
N TRP A 7 -8.08 -8.77 4.11
CA TRP A 7 -7.14 -8.33 3.09
C TRP A 7 -5.86 -7.80 3.74
N ILE A 8 -4.71 -8.21 3.22
CA ILE A 8 -3.40 -7.65 3.55
C ILE A 8 -2.66 -7.37 2.24
N ASN A 9 -2.07 -6.20 2.10
CA ASN A 9 -1.27 -5.85 0.93
C ASN A 9 -0.13 -4.89 1.28
N VAL A 10 0.94 -4.99 0.49
CA VAL A 10 1.84 -3.86 0.28
C VAL A 10 1.25 -3.00 -0.84
N TRP A 11 1.20 -1.70 -0.64
CA TRP A 11 0.62 -0.72 -1.56
C TRP A 11 1.69 -0.13 -2.50
N PRO A 12 1.38 0.05 -3.80
CA PRO A 12 0.13 -0.28 -4.46
C PRO A 12 -0.05 -1.79 -4.70
N SER A 13 -1.30 -2.26 -4.73
CA SER A 13 -1.60 -3.68 -4.99
C SER A 13 -1.55 -4.08 -6.48
N THR A 14 -1.36 -3.10 -7.37
CA THR A 14 -1.27 -3.26 -8.83
C THR A 14 -0.72 -1.96 -9.43
N GLY A 15 -0.18 -2.01 -10.64
CA GLY A 15 0.17 -0.83 -11.44
C GLY A 15 0.03 -1.11 -12.93
N HIS A 16 0.79 -0.41 -13.77
CA HIS A 16 0.88 -0.68 -15.21
C HIS A 16 1.91 -1.81 -15.49
N PRO A 17 1.63 -2.78 -16.38
CA PRO A 17 2.54 -3.90 -16.61
C PRO A 17 3.89 -3.46 -17.18
N ASP A 18 3.86 -2.49 -18.09
CA ASP A 18 5.06 -2.00 -18.80
C ASP A 18 5.73 -0.78 -18.15
N GLN A 19 5.32 -0.38 -16.94
CA GLN A 19 5.90 0.76 -16.23
C GLN A 19 6.15 0.39 -14.77
N PRO A 20 7.14 0.99 -14.10
CA PRO A 20 7.30 0.85 -12.67
C PRO A 20 6.01 1.29 -11.93
N TRP A 21 5.68 0.59 -10.85
CA TRP A 21 4.57 0.90 -9.94
C TRP A 21 4.95 2.00 -8.94
N LEU A 22 6.24 2.11 -8.62
CA LEU A 22 6.82 3.12 -7.75
C LEU A 22 8.10 3.68 -8.37
N ASP A 23 8.42 4.93 -8.04
CA ASP A 23 9.50 5.68 -8.68
C ASP A 23 10.89 5.05 -8.41
N HIS A 24 11.11 4.51 -7.20
CA HIS A 24 12.39 3.90 -6.81
C HIS A 24 12.43 2.39 -7.16
N PRO A 25 13.52 1.88 -7.77
CA PRO A 25 13.60 0.47 -8.20
C PRO A 25 13.51 -0.54 -7.04
N ASP A 26 14.09 -0.23 -5.86
CA ASP A 26 14.00 -1.10 -4.69
C ASP A 26 12.57 -1.23 -4.16
N GLU A 27 11.81 -0.14 -4.21
CA GLU A 27 10.39 -0.11 -3.83
C GLU A 27 9.55 -0.89 -4.84
N ASP A 28 9.69 -0.61 -6.14
CA ASP A 28 8.94 -1.29 -7.21
C ASP A 28 9.16 -2.80 -7.19
N ALA A 29 10.42 -3.25 -7.12
CA ALA A 29 10.76 -4.66 -7.08
C ALA A 29 10.19 -5.36 -5.84
N PHE A 30 10.23 -4.69 -4.68
CA PHE A 30 9.67 -5.20 -3.44
C PHE A 30 8.15 -5.35 -3.51
N VAL A 31 7.43 -4.28 -3.91
CA VAL A 31 5.96 -4.28 -3.98
C VAL A 31 5.46 -5.37 -4.94
N ARG A 32 6.06 -5.50 -6.12
CA ARG A 32 5.71 -6.55 -7.08
C ARG A 32 5.93 -7.95 -6.52
N SER A 33 7.10 -8.20 -5.94
CA SER A 33 7.45 -9.51 -5.36
C SER A 33 6.57 -9.86 -4.15
N SER A 34 6.07 -8.86 -3.43
CA SER A 34 5.19 -9.06 -2.28
C SER A 34 3.80 -9.60 -2.65
N ARG A 35 3.34 -9.42 -3.90
CA ARG A 35 1.95 -9.71 -4.30
C ARG A 35 1.52 -11.13 -4.01
N SER A 36 2.35 -12.08 -4.40
CA SER A 36 2.11 -13.51 -4.18
C SER A 36 1.96 -13.82 -2.68
N VAL A 37 2.88 -13.29 -1.86
CA VAL A 37 2.89 -13.47 -0.40
C VAL A 37 1.63 -12.87 0.22
N CYS A 38 1.25 -11.66 -0.18
CA CYS A 38 0.08 -10.97 0.34
C CYS A 38 -1.22 -11.73 0.04
N GLU A 39 -1.40 -12.28 -1.18
CA GLU A 39 -2.58 -13.09 -1.51
C GLU A 39 -2.63 -14.37 -0.66
N LEU A 40 -1.51 -15.10 -0.55
CA LEU A 40 -1.42 -16.32 0.27
C LEU A 40 -1.71 -16.06 1.74
N TYR A 41 -1.12 -15.00 2.30
CA TYR A 41 -1.34 -14.64 3.70
C TYR A 41 -2.79 -14.19 3.91
N THR A 42 -3.35 -13.45 2.95
CA THR A 42 -4.74 -13.00 2.94
C THR A 42 -5.73 -14.17 2.96
N GLU A 43 -5.50 -15.22 2.17
CA GLU A 43 -6.33 -16.43 2.19
C GLU A 43 -6.39 -17.02 3.60
N ALA A 44 -5.24 -17.23 4.22
CA ALA A 44 -5.16 -17.83 5.55
C ALA A 44 -5.78 -16.97 6.66
N VAL A 45 -5.56 -15.65 6.67
CA VAL A 45 -6.15 -14.78 7.71
C VAL A 45 -7.66 -14.61 7.54
N ARG A 46 -8.16 -14.62 6.30
CA ARG A 46 -9.59 -14.55 6.02
C ARG A 46 -10.31 -15.76 6.59
N ASP A 47 -9.74 -16.95 6.40
CA ASP A 47 -10.27 -18.20 6.95
C ASP A 47 -10.22 -18.22 8.48
N ALA A 48 -9.17 -17.65 9.07
CA ALA A 48 -9.05 -17.52 10.53
C ALA A 48 -10.07 -16.53 11.13
N GLY A 49 -10.56 -15.56 10.35
CA GLY A 49 -11.62 -14.64 10.77
C GLY A 49 -11.20 -13.69 11.91
N LEU A 50 -9.94 -13.25 11.92
CA LEU A 50 -9.38 -12.41 12.99
C LEU A 50 -10.16 -11.09 13.16
N PRO A 51 -10.58 -10.73 14.40
CA PRO A 51 -11.38 -9.53 14.65
C PRO A 51 -10.53 -8.27 14.50
N ALA A 52 -10.89 -7.36 13.60
CA ALA A 52 -10.11 -6.15 13.33
C ALA A 52 -10.98 -4.90 13.36
N ARG A 53 -10.37 -3.73 13.54
CA ARG A 53 -11.11 -2.45 13.43
C ARG A 53 -11.52 -2.21 11.98
N HIS A 54 -10.63 -2.58 11.07
CA HIS A 54 -10.83 -2.48 9.63
C HIS A 54 -10.60 -3.83 8.96
N SER A 55 -11.22 -4.04 7.81
CA SER A 55 -11.13 -5.31 7.09
C SER A 55 -9.82 -5.50 6.31
N GLU A 56 -8.95 -4.51 6.33
CA GLU A 56 -7.76 -4.40 5.49
C GLU A 56 -6.57 -3.90 6.31
N LEU A 57 -5.39 -4.47 6.04
CA LEU A 57 -4.08 -3.98 6.47
C LEU A 57 -3.27 -3.57 5.24
N ARG A 58 -2.88 -2.29 5.17
CA ARG A 58 -2.02 -1.75 4.11
C ARG A 58 -0.63 -1.44 4.63
N LEU A 59 0.38 -1.91 3.92
CA LEU A 59 1.78 -1.55 4.17
C LEU A 59 2.28 -0.67 3.04
N PHE A 60 2.85 0.48 3.36
CA PHE A 60 3.45 1.37 2.36
C PHE A 60 4.97 1.27 2.48
N CYS A 61 5.69 1.27 1.36
CA CYS A 61 7.15 1.23 1.40
C CYS A 61 7.77 2.49 0.82
N TRP A 62 8.96 2.81 1.32
CA TRP A 62 9.87 3.79 0.75
C TRP A 62 11.32 3.35 0.92
N HIS A 63 12.19 3.89 0.09
CA HIS A 63 13.63 3.71 0.13
C HIS A 63 14.32 4.72 1.06
N GLU A 64 15.42 4.30 1.70
CA GLU A 64 16.30 5.18 2.46
C GLU A 64 17.76 4.74 2.31
N ASP A 65 18.60 5.63 1.77
CA ASP A 65 20.00 5.34 1.41
C ASP A 65 20.90 4.98 2.60
N ASP A 66 20.61 5.53 3.78
CA ASP A 66 21.49 5.47 4.95
C ASP A 66 21.20 4.27 5.87
N ARG A 67 20.39 3.31 5.43
CA ARG A 67 20.01 2.12 6.22
C ARG A 67 20.63 0.84 5.69
N ASP A 68 20.88 -0.10 6.61
CA ASP A 68 21.31 -1.48 6.34
C ASP A 68 20.23 -2.52 6.72
N ASP A 69 19.18 -2.09 7.42
CA ASP A 69 18.05 -2.88 7.87
C ASP A 69 16.73 -2.42 7.24
N VAL A 70 15.71 -3.27 7.32
CA VAL A 70 14.33 -2.88 7.02
C VAL A 70 13.68 -2.40 8.31
N LEU A 71 13.17 -1.16 8.31
CA LEU A 71 12.36 -0.65 9.42
C LEU A 71 10.88 -0.77 9.08
N LEU A 72 10.14 -1.52 9.90
CA LEU A 72 8.69 -1.62 9.84
C LEU A 72 8.07 -0.82 10.99
N GLU A 73 7.31 0.21 10.69
CA GLU A 73 6.59 1.04 11.66
C GLU A 73 5.09 0.81 11.55
N MET A 74 4.47 0.27 12.58
CA MET A 74 3.02 0.03 12.60
C MET A 74 2.26 1.20 13.20
N ASP A 75 1.24 1.68 12.48
CA ASP A 75 0.31 2.66 12.98
C ASP A 75 -0.93 1.96 13.56
N THR A 76 -1.04 2.00 14.89
CA THR A 76 -2.13 1.36 15.63
C THR A 76 -3.39 2.23 15.73
N ASP A 77 -3.34 3.47 15.21
CA ASP A 77 -4.25 4.56 15.56
C ASP A 77 -4.91 5.23 14.33
N VAL A 78 -4.48 4.93 13.10
CA VAL A 78 -5.03 5.50 11.85
C VAL A 78 -6.55 5.33 11.76
N ALA A 79 -7.23 6.38 11.30
CA ALA A 79 -8.66 6.40 11.03
C ALA A 79 -9.02 6.26 9.54
N ALA A 80 -8.12 5.73 8.72
CA ALA A 80 -8.23 5.81 7.26
C ALA A 80 -9.03 4.67 6.62
N GLY A 81 -9.87 3.98 7.39
CA GLY A 81 -10.67 2.87 6.88
C GLY A 81 -9.89 1.54 6.73
N PHE A 82 -8.60 1.52 7.01
CA PHE A 82 -7.74 0.32 7.09
C PHE A 82 -6.74 0.45 8.25
N GLU A 83 -6.23 -0.69 8.71
CA GLU A 83 -5.03 -0.75 9.54
C GLU A 83 -3.81 -0.45 8.64
N ALA A 84 -2.78 0.19 9.16
CA ALA A 84 -1.67 0.62 8.31
C ALA A 84 -0.31 0.45 8.98
N GLY A 85 0.71 0.29 8.15
CA GLY A 85 2.09 0.32 8.56
C GLY A 85 2.99 0.78 7.43
N THR A 86 4.23 1.02 7.76
CA THR A 86 5.19 1.59 6.83
C THR A 86 6.54 0.92 6.89
N ILE A 87 7.11 0.73 5.72
CA ILE A 87 8.31 -0.06 5.47
C ILE A 87 9.36 0.90 4.92
N THR A 88 10.46 1.06 5.65
CA THR A 88 11.66 1.68 5.12
C THR A 88 12.58 0.59 4.62
N LEU A 89 12.90 0.64 3.33
CA LEU A 89 13.77 -0.31 2.65
C LEU A 89 15.20 0.26 2.57
N PRO A 90 16.23 -0.55 2.89
CA PRO A 90 17.62 -0.17 2.63
C PRO A 90 17.95 -0.35 1.12
N PRO A 91 19.10 0.13 0.63
CA PRO A 91 19.51 -0.08 -0.75
C PRO A 91 19.71 -1.55 -1.12
N GLY A 92 19.43 -1.88 -2.38
CA GLY A 92 19.79 -3.16 -2.99
C GLY A 92 18.70 -4.24 -2.93
N ILE A 93 17.48 -3.89 -2.50
CA ILE A 93 16.35 -4.82 -2.50
C ILE A 93 16.03 -5.33 -3.91
N ALA A 94 16.10 -4.48 -4.94
CA ALA A 94 15.88 -4.86 -6.33
C ALA A 94 16.91 -5.89 -6.83
N ALA A 95 18.13 -5.87 -6.29
CA ALA A 95 19.20 -6.80 -6.64
C ALA A 95 19.07 -8.15 -5.94
N LEU A 96 18.22 -8.29 -4.92
CA LEU A 96 17.95 -9.57 -4.28
C LEU A 96 17.29 -10.54 -5.28
N PRO A 97 17.59 -11.85 -5.21
CA PRO A 97 16.86 -12.87 -5.98
C PRO A 97 15.35 -12.83 -5.69
N GLU A 98 14.52 -13.17 -6.69
CA GLU A 98 13.04 -13.25 -6.59
C GLU A 98 12.58 -13.88 -5.27
N LEU A 99 13.08 -15.09 -4.97
CA LEU A 99 12.66 -15.84 -3.79
C LEU A 99 13.10 -15.16 -2.48
N ALA A 100 14.25 -14.49 -2.47
CA ALA A 100 14.71 -13.75 -1.30
C ALA A 100 13.87 -12.48 -1.06
N ARG A 101 13.44 -11.78 -2.12
CA ARG A 101 12.50 -10.65 -2.00
C ARG A 101 11.14 -11.12 -1.48
N ALA A 102 10.62 -12.23 -1.99
CA ALA A 102 9.37 -12.80 -1.49
C ALA A 102 9.49 -13.25 -0.03
N ALA A 103 10.62 -13.84 0.37
CA ALA A 103 10.85 -14.23 1.77
C ALA A 103 10.91 -13.00 2.69
N LEU A 104 11.60 -11.94 2.27
CA LEU A 104 11.59 -10.65 2.99
C LEU A 104 10.17 -10.10 3.14
N ALA A 105 9.38 -10.12 2.07
CA ALA A 105 7.98 -9.68 2.12
C ALA A 105 7.16 -10.50 3.12
N LEU A 106 7.38 -11.81 3.24
CA LEU A 106 6.71 -12.65 4.24
C LEU A 106 7.11 -12.25 5.66
N GLU A 107 8.40 -12.04 5.93
CA GLU A 107 8.86 -11.61 7.25
C GLU A 107 8.23 -10.27 7.65
N ILE A 108 8.17 -9.30 6.72
CA ILE A 108 7.57 -7.98 6.96
C ILE A 108 6.05 -8.10 7.19
N VAL A 109 5.33 -8.81 6.32
CA VAL A 109 3.87 -8.98 6.43
C VAL A 109 3.50 -9.68 7.73
N HIS A 110 4.21 -10.75 8.08
CA HIS A 110 3.98 -11.47 9.33
C HIS A 110 4.33 -10.60 10.54
N ALA A 111 5.47 -9.90 10.53
CA ALA A 111 5.86 -8.97 11.59
C ALA A 111 4.82 -7.87 11.82
N ALA A 112 4.28 -7.30 10.73
CA ALA A 112 3.23 -6.29 10.79
C ALA A 112 1.94 -6.84 11.44
N ALA A 113 1.47 -7.99 10.94
CA ALA A 113 0.27 -8.63 11.43
C ALA A 113 0.40 -9.08 12.89
N SER A 114 1.57 -9.62 13.28
CA SER A 114 1.86 -10.05 14.65
C SER A 114 1.93 -8.87 15.61
N ARG A 115 2.58 -7.76 15.21
CA ARG A 115 2.63 -6.55 16.04
C ARG A 115 1.25 -5.94 16.25
N LEU A 116 0.45 -5.80 15.20
CA LEU A 116 -0.96 -5.40 15.33
C LEU A 116 -1.74 -6.42 16.16
N GLY A 117 -1.49 -7.71 15.98
CA GLY A 117 -2.14 -8.77 16.71
C GLY A 117 -1.91 -8.69 18.22
N ILE A 118 -0.70 -8.36 18.67
CA ILE A 118 -0.40 -8.10 20.08
C ILE A 118 -1.26 -6.95 20.60
N GLU A 119 -1.33 -5.85 19.83
CA GLU A 119 -2.07 -4.63 20.22
C GLU A 119 -3.59 -4.79 20.19
N ARG A 120 -4.09 -5.70 19.36
CA ARG A 120 -5.52 -5.98 19.14
C ARG A 120 -6.02 -7.22 19.87
N GLY A 121 -5.13 -8.01 20.47
CA GLY A 121 -5.46 -9.30 21.08
C GLY A 121 -5.83 -10.39 20.06
N TRP A 122 -5.20 -10.39 18.88
CA TRP A 122 -5.39 -11.46 17.90
C TRP A 122 -4.73 -12.76 18.34
N ASP A 123 -5.28 -13.87 17.87
CA ASP A 123 -4.69 -15.19 18.04
C ASP A 123 -3.37 -15.30 17.27
N GLN A 124 -2.25 -15.31 17.99
CA GLN A 124 -0.92 -15.45 17.41
C GLN A 124 -0.73 -16.81 16.72
N GLY A 125 -1.37 -17.88 17.21
CA GLY A 125 -1.31 -19.19 16.57
C GLY A 125 -1.93 -19.20 15.18
N ALA A 126 -2.97 -18.38 14.97
CA ALA A 126 -3.57 -18.19 13.64
C ALA A 126 -2.63 -17.42 12.69
N LEU A 127 -1.90 -16.43 13.18
CA LEU A 127 -0.89 -15.69 12.40
C LEU A 127 0.31 -16.57 12.03
N ASP A 128 0.78 -17.41 12.96
CA ASP A 128 1.81 -18.42 12.69
C ASP A 128 1.31 -19.48 11.68
N GLY A 129 0.02 -19.83 11.74
CA GLY A 129 -0.65 -20.65 10.75
C GLY A 129 -0.66 -20.01 9.37
N ALA A 130 -0.95 -18.71 9.28
CA ALA A 130 -0.89 -17.95 8.03
C ALA A 130 0.53 -17.91 7.47
N ARG A 131 1.55 -17.66 8.29
CA ARG A 131 2.97 -17.72 7.85
C ARG A 131 3.33 -19.09 7.29
N ARG A 132 3.00 -20.17 8.00
CA ARG A 132 3.24 -21.55 7.53
C ARG A 132 2.51 -21.83 6.21
N HIS A 133 1.27 -21.37 6.06
CA HIS A 133 0.52 -21.51 4.82
C HIS A 133 1.24 -20.91 3.60
N VAL A 134 1.89 -19.75 3.76
CA VAL A 134 2.69 -19.13 2.68
C VAL A 134 3.95 -19.97 2.39
N LEU A 135 4.64 -20.46 3.43
CA LEU A 135 5.85 -21.29 3.30
C LEU A 135 5.55 -22.64 2.64
N ASP A 136 4.46 -23.30 3.01
CA ASP A 136 4.02 -24.58 2.44
C ASP A 136 3.74 -24.48 0.93
N ARG A 137 3.38 -23.27 0.46
CA ARG A 137 3.19 -22.93 -0.96
C ARG A 137 4.40 -22.25 -1.58
N ARG A 138 5.54 -22.28 -0.89
CA ARG A 138 6.84 -21.81 -1.41
C ARG A 138 6.79 -20.38 -1.90
N LEU A 139 6.03 -19.53 -1.20
CA LEU A 139 5.88 -18.11 -1.50
C LEU A 139 5.24 -17.81 -2.87
N ARG A 140 4.64 -18.80 -3.55
CA ARG A 140 4.03 -18.66 -4.88
C ARG A 140 2.51 -18.88 -4.83
N PHE A 141 1.76 -17.85 -5.16
CA PHE A 141 0.31 -17.88 -5.22
C PHE A 141 -0.14 -18.53 -6.52
N ARG A 142 -0.96 -19.57 -6.37
CA ARG A 142 -1.60 -20.28 -7.46
C ARG A 142 -3.09 -20.40 -7.16
N TRP A 143 -3.91 -20.02 -8.14
CA TRP A 143 -5.35 -20.10 -8.03
C TRP A 143 -5.94 -20.85 -9.23
N GLU A 144 -6.72 -21.90 -8.95
CA GLU A 144 -7.46 -22.67 -9.94
C GLU A 144 -8.94 -22.30 -9.85
N GLY A 145 -9.50 -21.78 -10.93
CA GLY A 145 -10.90 -21.39 -11.00
C GLY A 145 -11.85 -22.58 -11.27
N PRO A 146 -13.17 -22.34 -11.23
CA PRO A 146 -14.15 -23.41 -11.42
C PRO A 146 -14.11 -24.01 -12.84
N ALA A 147 -14.26 -25.33 -12.91
CA ALA A 147 -14.26 -26.08 -14.15
C ALA A 147 -15.46 -25.75 -15.06
N LYS A 148 -15.23 -25.78 -16.39
CA LYS A 148 -16.29 -25.77 -17.42
C LYS A 148 -16.28 -27.06 -18.21
N ILE A 149 -17.41 -27.73 -18.28
CA ILE A 149 -17.58 -29.01 -18.99
C ILE A 149 -17.81 -28.73 -20.49
N SER A 150 -17.16 -29.51 -21.37
CA SER A 150 -17.37 -29.41 -22.82
C SER A 150 -18.80 -29.79 -23.22
N PRO A 151 -19.32 -29.32 -24.38
CA PRO A 151 -20.68 -29.64 -24.82
C PRO A 151 -20.99 -31.14 -24.95
N ASP A 152 -20.01 -31.95 -25.34
CA ASP A 152 -20.11 -33.41 -25.43
C ASP A 152 -19.78 -34.13 -24.12
N ARG A 153 -19.46 -33.38 -23.06
CA ARG A 153 -19.21 -33.84 -21.70
C ARG A 153 -17.99 -34.76 -21.54
N THR A 154 -17.08 -34.77 -22.50
CA THR A 154 -15.86 -35.60 -22.47
C THR A 154 -14.68 -34.89 -21.80
N LEU A 155 -14.71 -33.55 -21.74
CA LEU A 155 -13.60 -32.73 -21.24
C LEU A 155 -14.06 -31.74 -20.16
N THR A 156 -13.10 -31.30 -19.36
CA THR A 156 -13.24 -30.18 -18.43
C THR A 156 -12.12 -29.17 -18.68
N ALA A 157 -12.45 -27.88 -18.71
CA ALA A 157 -11.49 -26.80 -18.80
C ALA A 157 -11.42 -26.06 -17.47
N HIS A 158 -10.22 -25.84 -16.95
CA HIS A 158 -9.94 -25.15 -15.70
C HIS A 158 -9.05 -23.94 -16.00
N PRO A 159 -9.43 -22.73 -15.59
CA PRO A 159 -8.54 -21.60 -15.70
C PRO A 159 -7.58 -21.60 -14.51
N VAL A 160 -6.28 -21.55 -14.78
CA VAL A 160 -5.22 -21.61 -13.78
C VAL A 160 -4.43 -20.31 -13.84
N PHE A 161 -4.20 -19.70 -12.67
CA PHE A 161 -3.50 -18.43 -12.53
C PHE A 161 -2.34 -18.61 -11.56
N VAL A 162 -1.19 -18.06 -11.91
CA VAL A 162 0.01 -18.05 -11.06
C VAL A 162 0.53 -16.62 -10.98
N LEU A 163 0.77 -16.09 -9.78
CA LEU A 163 1.44 -14.79 -9.62
C LEU A 163 2.95 -14.95 -9.76
N HIS A 164 3.56 -14.08 -10.55
CA HIS A 164 5.00 -14.00 -10.76
C HIS A 164 5.60 -12.79 -10.01
N ASP A 165 6.94 -12.70 -10.01
CA ASP A 165 7.70 -11.68 -9.28
C ASP A 165 7.61 -10.28 -9.87
N ASP A 166 7.16 -10.18 -11.13
CA ASP A 166 6.77 -8.94 -11.78
C ASP A 166 5.46 -8.33 -11.24
N GLY A 167 4.80 -9.03 -10.31
CA GLY A 167 3.57 -8.60 -9.65
C GLY A 167 2.29 -8.97 -10.41
N TYR A 168 2.38 -9.66 -11.55
CA TYR A 168 1.24 -10.02 -12.40
C TYR A 168 0.97 -11.52 -12.45
N GLY A 169 -0.29 -11.83 -12.70
CA GLY A 169 -0.71 -13.19 -12.96
C GLY A 169 -0.29 -13.65 -14.35
N ARG A 170 -0.07 -14.95 -14.50
CA ARG A 170 -0.10 -15.64 -15.78
C ARG A 170 -1.28 -16.59 -15.79
N ALA A 171 -2.22 -16.36 -16.68
CA ALA A 171 -3.39 -17.18 -16.91
C ALA A 171 -3.09 -18.27 -17.94
N THR A 172 -3.50 -19.48 -17.64
CA THR A 172 -3.51 -20.63 -18.57
C THR A 172 -4.86 -21.33 -18.51
N ILE A 173 -5.22 -22.05 -19.57
CA ILE A 173 -6.38 -22.95 -19.58
C ILE A 173 -5.86 -24.38 -19.58
N HIS A 174 -6.18 -25.14 -18.54
CA HIS A 174 -5.89 -26.56 -18.44
C HIS A 174 -7.12 -27.35 -18.88
N VAL A 175 -7.01 -28.10 -19.98
CA VAL A 175 -8.08 -29.01 -20.42
C VAL A 175 -7.72 -30.43 -19.99
N ARG A 176 -8.62 -31.05 -19.24
CA ARG A 176 -8.48 -32.40 -18.72
C ARG A 176 -9.59 -33.30 -19.26
N ARG A 177 -9.29 -34.59 -19.46
CA ARG A 177 -10.31 -35.62 -19.68
C ARG A 177 -11.20 -35.72 -18.46
N ARG A 178 -12.51 -35.91 -18.67
CA ARG A 178 -13.48 -35.89 -17.56
C ARG A 178 -13.50 -37.20 -16.77
N ASP A 179 -13.26 -38.32 -17.44
CA ASP A 179 -13.34 -39.67 -16.89
C ASP A 179 -12.20 -39.98 -15.91
N ASP A 180 -10.98 -39.59 -16.26
CA ASP A 180 -9.79 -39.87 -15.42
C ASP A 180 -9.07 -38.61 -14.92
N GLY A 181 -9.39 -37.42 -15.43
CA GLY A 181 -8.75 -36.18 -15.04
C GLY A 181 -7.42 -35.91 -15.75
N ASP A 182 -7.02 -36.75 -16.71
CA ASP A 182 -5.74 -36.61 -17.39
C ASP A 182 -5.65 -35.29 -18.15
N LEU A 183 -4.52 -34.60 -18.00
CA LEU A 183 -4.23 -33.36 -18.69
C LEU A 183 -4.05 -33.63 -20.20
N VAL A 184 -4.94 -33.04 -21.01
CA VAL A 184 -4.93 -33.18 -22.48
C VAL A 184 -4.10 -32.05 -23.11
N VAL A 185 -4.29 -30.83 -22.64
CA VAL A 185 -3.62 -29.65 -23.17
C VAL A 185 -3.58 -28.53 -22.13
N VAL A 186 -2.55 -27.70 -22.23
CA VAL A 186 -2.42 -26.41 -21.55
C VAL A 186 -2.32 -25.33 -22.60
N SER A 187 -2.95 -24.19 -22.39
CA SER A 187 -2.77 -23.02 -23.27
C SER A 187 -1.37 -22.43 -23.14
N VAL A 188 -0.96 -21.62 -24.10
CA VAL A 188 0.11 -20.65 -23.83
C VAL A 188 -0.28 -19.74 -22.65
N PRO A 189 0.68 -19.28 -21.83
CA PRO A 189 0.38 -18.32 -20.77
C PRO A 189 0.00 -16.96 -21.35
N ALA A 190 -1.02 -16.32 -20.80
CA ALA A 190 -1.37 -14.92 -21.06
C ALA A 190 -1.20 -14.09 -19.80
N LEU A 191 -0.90 -12.79 -19.95
CA LEU A 191 -0.88 -11.86 -18.83
C LEU A 191 -2.27 -11.81 -18.16
N ALA A 192 -2.29 -11.68 -16.84
CA ALA A 192 -3.50 -11.54 -16.05
C ALA A 192 -3.25 -10.59 -14.87
N PHE A 193 -4.32 -10.17 -14.20
CA PHE A 193 -4.27 -9.20 -13.11
C PHE A 193 -3.38 -9.59 -11.91
N SER A 194 -3.17 -8.65 -10.99
CA SER A 194 -2.30 -8.84 -9.81
C SER A 194 -3.02 -9.36 -8.55
N THR A 195 -4.30 -9.77 -8.66
CA THR A 195 -5.12 -10.15 -7.51
C THR A 195 -6.02 -11.36 -7.76
N SER A 196 -6.30 -12.14 -6.71
CA SER A 196 -7.25 -13.28 -6.76
C SER A 196 -8.65 -12.85 -7.19
N ALA A 197 -9.11 -11.65 -6.80
CA ALA A 197 -10.38 -11.09 -7.26
C ALA A 197 -10.39 -10.85 -8.78
N GLY A 198 -9.26 -10.38 -9.35
CA GLY A 198 -9.08 -10.27 -10.80
C GLY A 198 -9.09 -11.62 -11.50
N PHE A 199 -8.48 -12.65 -10.90
CA PHE A 199 -8.52 -14.01 -11.42
C PHE A 199 -9.94 -14.58 -11.42
N ALA A 200 -10.68 -14.39 -10.33
CA ALA A 200 -12.08 -14.80 -10.25
C ALA A 200 -12.96 -14.11 -11.31
N ARG A 201 -12.72 -12.82 -11.60
CA ARG A 201 -13.39 -12.12 -12.71
C ARG A 201 -13.02 -12.73 -14.07
N SER A 202 -11.74 -12.98 -14.30
CA SER A 202 -11.23 -13.61 -15.53
C SER A 202 -11.85 -15.00 -15.77
N ALA A 203 -11.85 -15.85 -14.75
CA ALA A 203 -12.38 -17.22 -14.82
C ALA A 203 -13.87 -17.29 -15.16
N ARG A 204 -14.67 -16.26 -14.80
CA ARG A 204 -16.09 -16.20 -15.17
C ARG A 204 -16.31 -16.07 -16.68
N THR A 205 -15.31 -15.59 -17.43
CA THR A 205 -15.39 -15.45 -18.88
C THR A 205 -15.10 -16.75 -19.63
N LEU A 206 -14.57 -17.77 -18.93
CA LEU A 206 -14.22 -19.07 -19.52
C LEU A 206 -15.45 -19.75 -20.12
N ARG A 207 -15.36 -20.11 -21.40
CA ARG A 207 -16.45 -20.75 -22.15
C ARG A 207 -15.94 -21.65 -23.27
N TRP A 208 -16.69 -22.70 -23.56
CA TRP A 208 -16.47 -23.54 -24.73
C TRP A 208 -17.09 -22.90 -25.99
N ARG A 209 -16.35 -22.93 -27.10
CA ARG A 209 -16.81 -22.62 -28.45
C ARG A 209 -16.82 -23.90 -29.27
N GLY A 210 -17.90 -24.67 -29.16
CA GLY A 210 -17.95 -26.03 -29.70
C GLY A 210 -17.26 -27.05 -28.78
N LYS A 211 -16.98 -28.24 -29.31
CA LYS A 211 -16.48 -29.38 -28.50
C LYS A 211 -14.97 -29.35 -28.23
N ARG A 212 -14.22 -28.64 -29.08
CA ARG A 212 -12.75 -28.73 -29.14
C ARG A 212 -12.02 -27.40 -28.94
N ARG A 213 -12.75 -26.32 -28.74
CA ARG A 213 -12.19 -25.00 -28.52
C ARG A 213 -12.75 -24.38 -27.24
N VAL A 214 -11.87 -23.83 -26.42
CA VAL A 214 -12.19 -23.12 -25.18
C VAL A 214 -11.48 -21.77 -25.15
N GLU A 215 -12.16 -20.77 -24.61
CA GLU A 215 -11.70 -19.38 -24.61
C GLU A 215 -11.92 -18.73 -23.25
N MET A 216 -11.02 -17.82 -22.87
CA MET A 216 -11.09 -16.97 -21.68
C MET A 216 -10.53 -15.59 -22.01
N VAL A 217 -11.05 -14.55 -21.36
CA VAL A 217 -10.48 -13.20 -21.39
C VAL A 217 -9.90 -12.90 -20.00
N PRO A 218 -8.57 -12.87 -19.84
CA PRO A 218 -7.93 -12.38 -18.64
C PRO A 218 -8.27 -10.91 -18.41
N TYR A 219 -8.56 -10.58 -17.17
CA TYR A 219 -8.73 -9.20 -16.72
C TYR A 219 -7.35 -8.60 -16.48
N GLU A 220 -7.08 -7.41 -17.02
CA GLU A 220 -5.80 -6.67 -16.82
C GLU A 220 -5.97 -5.38 -16.00
N GLY A 221 -7.21 -5.03 -15.66
CA GLY A 221 -7.59 -4.11 -14.58
C GLY A 221 -7.14 -2.65 -14.61
N LEU A 222 -6.68 -2.14 -15.76
CA LEU A 222 -6.45 -0.70 -15.98
C LEU A 222 -7.49 -0.06 -16.89
N SER A 223 -8.53 -0.81 -17.27
CA SER A 223 -9.60 -0.40 -18.19
C SER A 223 -10.64 0.56 -17.62
N ALA A 224 -10.57 0.96 -16.35
CA ALA A 224 -11.65 1.72 -15.73
C ALA A 224 -11.82 3.14 -16.34
N GLY A 225 -10.84 3.64 -17.10
CA GLY A 225 -10.92 4.90 -17.84
C GLY A 225 -10.78 4.80 -19.37
N VAL A 226 -10.42 3.63 -19.90
CA VAL A 226 -10.38 3.39 -21.34
C VAL A 226 -11.70 2.71 -21.69
N GLY A 227 -12.60 3.44 -22.35
CA GLY A 227 -14.00 3.06 -22.54
C GLY A 227 -14.19 1.57 -22.80
N LYS A 228 -15.22 0.97 -22.15
CA LYS A 228 -15.62 -0.45 -22.20
C LYS A 228 -15.74 -1.06 -23.61
N HIS A 229 -15.52 -0.31 -24.68
CA HIS A 229 -15.70 -0.70 -26.06
C HIS A 229 -14.42 -0.92 -26.87
N GLU A 230 -13.26 -0.37 -26.48
CA GLU A 230 -12.01 -0.56 -27.26
C GLU A 230 -11.23 -1.82 -26.88
N ILE A 231 -11.23 -2.22 -25.61
CA ILE A 231 -10.43 -3.39 -25.15
C ILE A 231 -11.00 -4.74 -25.64
N TRP A 232 -12.23 -4.78 -26.14
CA TRP A 232 -12.88 -6.02 -26.60
C TRP A 232 -12.82 -6.25 -28.12
N ARG A 233 -12.26 -5.31 -28.89
CA ARG A 233 -12.31 -5.39 -30.36
C ARG A 233 -11.08 -6.06 -30.98
N ASP A 234 -10.01 -6.19 -30.21
CA ASP A 234 -8.73 -6.65 -30.72
C ASP A 234 -8.42 -7.96 -30.01
N SER A 235 -7.88 -8.96 -30.71
CA SER A 235 -7.50 -10.27 -30.15
C SER A 235 -6.43 -10.20 -29.05
N GLN A 236 -5.98 -8.99 -28.70
CA GLN A 236 -5.03 -8.70 -27.64
C GLN A 236 -5.71 -8.96 -26.29
N GLY A 237 -5.55 -10.17 -25.77
CA GLY A 237 -6.12 -10.61 -24.50
C GLY A 237 -7.11 -11.77 -24.60
N LEU A 238 -7.44 -12.29 -25.79
CA LEU A 238 -8.20 -13.54 -25.86
C LEU A 238 -7.25 -14.72 -25.69
N LEU A 239 -7.35 -15.41 -24.55
CA LEU A 239 -6.69 -16.68 -24.34
C LEU A 239 -7.57 -17.80 -24.88
N ALA A 240 -7.10 -18.53 -25.90
CA ALA A 240 -7.84 -19.63 -26.50
C ALA A 240 -6.98 -20.89 -26.63
N VAL A 241 -7.64 -22.04 -26.52
CA VAL A 241 -7.07 -23.35 -26.81
C VAL A 241 -7.97 -24.04 -27.79
N ASP A 242 -7.39 -24.45 -28.92
CA ASP A 242 -8.02 -25.32 -29.90
C ASP A 242 -7.29 -26.67 -29.88
N LEU A 243 -8.01 -27.74 -29.55
CA LEU A 243 -7.44 -29.08 -29.44
C LEU A 243 -6.90 -29.60 -30.78
N ASP A 244 -7.29 -29.01 -31.90
CA ASP A 244 -6.80 -29.38 -33.23
C ASP A 244 -5.64 -28.51 -33.71
N ASP A 245 -5.38 -27.38 -33.05
CA ASP A 245 -4.30 -26.46 -33.40
C ASP A 245 -3.12 -26.54 -32.41
N PRO A 246 -1.99 -27.17 -32.80
CA PRO A 246 -0.83 -27.25 -31.93
C PRO A 246 -0.24 -25.88 -31.57
N ALA A 247 -0.48 -24.81 -32.36
CA ALA A 247 0.04 -23.48 -32.07
C ALA A 247 -0.60 -22.84 -30.83
N THR A 248 -1.76 -23.32 -30.39
CA THR A 248 -2.45 -22.84 -29.18
C THR A 248 -2.01 -23.57 -27.90
N ARG A 249 -1.14 -24.58 -28.05
CA ARG A 249 -0.68 -25.43 -26.94
C ARG A 249 0.58 -24.85 -26.32
N GLY A 250 0.50 -24.53 -25.05
CA GLY A 250 1.65 -24.23 -24.22
C GLY A 250 2.24 -25.51 -23.64
N GLU A 251 3.47 -25.40 -23.14
CA GLU A 251 3.98 -26.41 -22.22
C GLU A 251 3.25 -26.28 -20.88
N PRO A 252 2.93 -27.39 -20.19
CA PRO A 252 2.61 -27.30 -18.78
C PRO A 252 3.74 -26.50 -18.15
N VAL A 253 3.42 -25.36 -17.52
CA VAL A 253 4.39 -24.66 -16.70
C VAL A 253 4.85 -25.71 -15.70
N ALA A 254 6.07 -26.23 -15.89
CA ALA A 254 6.65 -27.15 -14.95
C ALA A 254 6.47 -26.44 -13.62
N GLU A 255 5.73 -27.06 -12.71
CA GLU A 255 5.87 -26.73 -11.30
C GLU A 255 7.35 -26.96 -11.07
N ASN A 256 8.15 -25.90 -11.22
CA ASN A 256 9.55 -25.88 -10.86
C ASN A 256 9.55 -25.85 -9.35
N ASP A 257 9.05 -26.96 -8.81
CA ASP A 257 8.95 -27.38 -7.43
C ASP A 257 10.34 -27.76 -6.90
N ARG A 258 11.39 -27.29 -7.57
CA ARG A 258 12.78 -27.44 -7.21
C ARG A 258 13.52 -26.13 -7.38
N ALA A 259 12.85 -24.99 -7.25
CA ALA A 259 13.57 -23.78 -6.87
C ALA A 259 14.27 -24.11 -5.55
N GLU A 260 15.59 -24.27 -5.59
CA GLU A 260 16.39 -24.40 -4.37
C GLU A 260 16.02 -23.24 -3.45
N VAL A 261 15.77 -23.56 -2.19
CA VAL A 261 15.52 -22.56 -1.16
C VAL A 261 16.71 -21.62 -1.19
N ALA A 262 16.49 -20.39 -1.65
CA ALA A 262 17.53 -19.39 -1.73
C ALA A 262 18.11 -19.23 -0.32
N PRO A 263 19.44 -19.15 -0.16
CA PRO A 263 20.05 -18.95 1.15
C PRO A 263 19.44 -17.71 1.80
N THR A 264 18.82 -17.89 2.98
CA THR A 264 18.19 -16.81 3.75
C THR A 264 19.21 -15.81 4.30
N ASP A 265 20.49 -16.15 4.26
CA ASP A 265 21.62 -15.38 4.81
C ASP A 265 21.85 -14.01 4.13
N ARG A 266 21.02 -13.67 3.14
CA ARG A 266 21.09 -12.41 2.37
C ARG A 266 19.89 -11.51 2.55
N ILE A 267 18.94 -11.85 3.42
CA ILE A 267 17.77 -11.01 3.69
C ILE A 267 18.12 -10.00 4.79
N PRO A 268 17.88 -8.69 4.58
CA PRO A 268 18.07 -7.68 5.63
C PRO A 268 17.25 -8.01 6.88
N ALA A 269 17.77 -7.65 8.06
CA ALA A 269 17.03 -7.78 9.30
C ALA A 269 15.78 -6.86 9.26
N VAL A 270 14.66 -7.35 9.79
CA VAL A 270 13.42 -6.57 9.94
C VAL A 270 13.31 -6.07 11.37
N VAL A 271 13.45 -4.76 11.56
CA VAL A 271 13.24 -4.09 12.85
C VAL A 271 11.82 -3.57 12.90
N VAL A 272 11.04 -4.08 13.86
CA VAL A 272 9.64 -3.68 14.04
C VAL A 272 9.54 -2.63 15.13
N ARG A 273 8.84 -1.54 14.83
CA ARG A 273 8.49 -0.49 15.77
C ARG A 273 7.00 -0.17 15.68
N THR A 274 6.47 0.34 16.77
CA THR A 274 5.22 1.10 16.80
C THR A 274 5.52 2.51 17.26
N TYR A 275 4.52 3.38 17.18
CA TYR A 275 4.60 4.68 17.83
C TYR A 275 4.93 4.61 19.33
N ALA A 276 4.52 3.54 20.03
CA ALA A 276 4.86 3.37 21.44
C ALA A 276 6.33 2.99 21.68
N ASP A 277 7.02 2.46 20.66
CA ASP A 277 8.43 2.07 20.73
C ASP A 277 9.36 3.23 20.31
N ARG A 278 8.82 4.29 19.72
CA ARG A 278 9.58 5.52 19.47
C ARG A 278 9.88 6.17 20.82
N GLU A 279 11.08 6.74 20.97
CA GLU A 279 11.30 7.70 22.05
C GLU A 279 10.20 8.76 21.99
N PRO A 280 9.68 9.26 23.13
CA PRO A 280 8.58 10.22 23.19
C PRO A 280 8.71 11.29 22.08
N VAL A 281 7.92 11.11 21.01
CA VAL A 281 7.96 12.00 19.86
C VAL A 281 7.15 13.23 20.24
N TRP A 282 7.86 14.33 20.30
CA TRP A 282 7.45 15.54 21.00
C TRP A 282 6.76 16.55 20.07
N LEU A 283 7.04 16.49 18.77
CA LEU A 283 6.34 17.23 17.72
C LEU A 283 6.53 16.47 16.40
N GLU A 284 5.50 15.79 15.93
CA GLU A 284 5.47 15.26 14.56
C GLU A 284 4.59 16.19 13.75
N VAL A 285 5.12 16.74 12.65
CA VAL A 285 4.32 17.54 11.71
C VAL A 285 4.03 16.72 10.47
N GLY A 286 2.78 16.34 10.33
CA GLY A 286 2.25 15.69 9.14
C GLY A 286 1.53 16.69 8.25
N LEU A 287 1.77 16.60 6.94
CA LEU A 287 0.84 17.12 5.95
C LEU A 287 -0.08 16.00 5.53
N SER A 288 -1.36 16.32 5.48
CA SER A 288 -2.32 15.45 4.85
C SER A 288 -3.07 16.26 3.82
N ASP A 289 -2.64 16.13 2.58
CA ASP A 289 -3.31 16.76 1.46
C ASP A 289 -4.64 16.05 1.30
N ILE A 290 -5.76 16.77 1.45
CA ILE A 290 -7.10 16.17 1.36
C ILE A 290 -7.34 15.55 -0.03
N GLU A 291 -6.48 15.81 -1.01
CA GLU A 291 -6.70 15.45 -2.41
C GLU A 291 -5.45 14.96 -3.15
N GLY A 292 -4.47 14.38 -2.46
CA GLY A 292 -3.36 13.68 -3.14
C GLY A 292 -2.53 14.50 -4.14
N LEU A 293 -2.61 15.82 -4.01
CA LEU A 293 -1.86 16.76 -4.81
C LEU A 293 -0.56 17.00 -4.07
N ARG A 294 0.53 16.41 -4.57
CA ARG A 294 1.89 16.75 -4.12
C ARG A 294 2.01 18.28 -4.05
N PRO A 295 2.79 18.84 -3.10
CA PRO A 295 3.23 20.24 -3.16
C PRO A 295 3.59 20.62 -4.61
N GLN A 296 2.78 21.49 -5.21
CA GLN A 296 2.87 21.76 -6.65
C GLN A 296 3.84 22.90 -6.95
N THR A 297 4.22 23.64 -5.92
CA THR A 297 5.04 24.84 -6.02
C THR A 297 6.21 24.80 -5.06
N ASP A 298 7.26 25.57 -5.39
CA ASP A 298 8.40 25.79 -4.48
C ASP A 298 7.96 26.39 -3.13
N ALA A 299 6.84 27.10 -3.09
CA ALA A 299 6.29 27.69 -1.88
C ALA A 299 5.66 26.65 -0.95
N ASP A 300 4.94 25.68 -1.49
CA ASP A 300 4.35 24.57 -0.71
C ASP A 300 5.47 23.71 -0.12
N ASP A 301 6.51 23.47 -0.92
CA ASP A 301 7.72 22.78 -0.50
C ASP A 301 8.43 23.47 0.66
N GLU A 302 8.62 24.78 0.52
CA GLU A 302 9.27 25.61 1.52
C GLU A 302 8.45 25.67 2.82
N TYR A 303 7.12 25.79 2.71
CA TYR A 303 6.22 25.74 3.86
C TYR A 303 6.36 24.42 4.62
N TYR A 304 6.28 23.29 3.91
CA TYR A 304 6.36 21.96 4.52
C TYR A 304 7.70 21.71 5.21
N ILE A 305 8.80 21.94 4.48
CA ILE A 305 10.15 21.76 5.00
C ILE A 305 10.35 22.61 6.26
N THR A 306 9.82 23.84 6.25
CA THR A 306 9.88 24.72 7.42
C THR A 306 9.13 24.16 8.61
N GLN A 307 7.92 23.60 8.41
CA GLN A 307 7.19 22.98 9.52
C GLN A 307 7.97 21.81 10.12
N VAL A 308 8.56 20.95 9.28
CA VAL A 308 9.40 19.83 9.74
C VAL A 308 10.64 20.35 10.48
N ASP A 309 11.33 21.37 9.97
CA ASP A 309 12.51 21.95 10.64
C ASP A 309 12.18 22.53 12.01
N LEU A 310 11.07 23.28 12.11
CA LEU A 310 10.59 23.80 13.38
C LEU A 310 10.22 22.64 14.33
N ALA A 311 9.61 21.59 13.80
CA ALA A 311 9.27 20.36 14.48
C ALA A 311 10.45 19.45 14.82
N GLU A 312 11.65 19.70 14.33
CA GLU A 312 12.88 19.03 14.78
C GLU A 312 13.62 19.91 15.80
N LEU A 313 13.62 21.22 15.57
CA LEU A 313 14.29 22.20 16.40
C LEU A 313 13.64 22.32 17.77
N ALA A 314 12.31 22.39 17.83
CA ALA A 314 11.55 22.60 19.05
C ALA A 314 11.66 21.49 20.09
N GLY A 315 12.46 20.44 19.91
CA GLY A 315 12.48 19.36 20.90
C GLY A 315 13.70 18.47 20.81
N ARG A 316 14.64 18.90 19.98
CA ARG A 316 15.99 19.11 20.51
C ARG A 316 16.02 20.15 21.66
N SER A 317 15.14 21.14 21.70
CA SER A 317 15.07 22.14 22.78
C SER A 317 14.59 21.57 24.14
N GLU A 318 15.37 21.80 25.21
CA GLU A 318 15.00 21.41 26.58
C GLU A 318 13.81 22.21 27.12
N GLN A 319 13.73 23.50 26.77
CA GLN A 319 12.66 24.39 27.22
C GLN A 319 11.29 23.88 26.78
N TRP A 320 11.18 23.51 25.51
CA TRP A 320 9.98 22.91 24.94
C TRP A 320 9.68 21.55 25.55
N ARG A 321 10.69 20.68 25.73
CA ARG A 321 10.53 19.40 26.43
C ARG A 321 9.99 19.58 27.85
N ALA A 322 10.42 20.61 28.57
CA ALA A 322 9.93 20.93 29.91
C ALA A 322 8.47 21.41 29.89
N TRP A 323 8.07 22.20 28.89
CA TRP A 323 6.72 22.74 28.75
C TRP A 323 5.65 21.64 28.69
N TRP A 324 5.80 20.66 27.81
CA TRP A 324 4.77 19.65 27.61
C TRP A 324 4.87 18.46 28.56
N ARG A 325 6.01 18.24 29.25
CA ARG A 325 6.16 17.16 30.24
C ARG A 325 5.08 17.19 31.33
N GLY A 326 4.54 18.38 31.63
CA GLY A 326 3.42 18.55 32.55
C GLY A 326 2.07 18.03 32.05
N SER A 327 1.94 17.69 30.77
CA SER A 327 0.68 17.20 30.16
C SER A 327 0.32 15.76 30.54
N GLY A 328 1.31 14.97 30.99
CA GLY A 328 1.15 13.52 31.21
C GLY A 328 0.89 12.74 29.92
N LEU A 329 1.24 13.32 28.77
CA LEU A 329 1.25 12.64 27.48
C LEU A 329 2.63 12.02 27.21
N ASP A 330 2.65 11.03 26.33
CA ASP A 330 3.85 10.41 25.78
C ASP A 330 4.21 11.01 24.42
N ALA A 331 3.25 11.62 23.72
CA ALA A 331 3.47 12.25 22.42
C ALA A 331 2.48 13.39 22.10
N LEU A 332 2.97 14.38 21.36
CA LEU A 332 2.17 15.44 20.73
C LEU A 332 2.41 15.42 19.22
N GLU A 333 1.33 15.30 18.45
CA GLU A 333 1.36 15.30 16.99
C GLU A 333 0.54 16.48 16.46
N PHE A 334 1.11 17.21 15.52
CA PHE A 334 0.48 18.33 14.87
C PHE A 334 0.29 17.97 13.39
N ARG A 335 -0.91 18.20 12.86
CA ARG A 335 -1.17 17.98 11.44
C ARG A 335 -1.75 19.22 10.83
N MET A 336 -1.26 19.57 9.64
CA MET A 336 -1.91 20.56 8.80
C MET A 336 -2.57 19.86 7.62
N HIS A 337 -3.85 20.15 7.44
CA HIS A 337 -4.64 19.72 6.29
C HIS A 337 -4.77 20.89 5.33
N PHE A 338 -4.52 20.69 4.04
CA PHE A 338 -4.80 21.71 3.04
C PHE A 338 -6.16 21.50 2.38
N THR A 339 -6.92 22.59 2.22
CA THR A 339 -8.19 22.64 1.49
C THR A 339 -8.05 23.43 0.19
N PHE A 340 -8.73 22.97 -0.87
CA PHE A 340 -8.81 23.66 -2.16
C PHE A 340 -10.17 24.35 -2.30
N GLY A 341 -10.15 25.68 -2.46
CA GLY A 341 -11.25 26.42 -3.12
C GLY A 341 -12.59 26.55 -2.38
N HIS A 342 -12.71 26.12 -1.12
CA HIS A 342 -13.95 26.25 -0.35
C HIS A 342 -13.72 26.89 1.02
N PRO A 343 -13.61 28.24 1.11
CA PRO A 343 -13.44 28.96 2.37
C PRO A 343 -14.62 28.75 3.35
N GLU A 344 -15.77 28.30 2.84
CA GLU A 344 -16.93 27.88 3.63
C GLU A 344 -16.78 26.50 4.30
N HIS A 345 -15.61 25.86 4.14
CA HIS A 345 -15.21 24.62 4.81
C HIS A 345 -13.98 24.81 5.70
N GLU A 346 -13.91 25.91 6.46
CA GLU A 346 -13.03 25.99 7.63
C GLU A 346 -13.34 24.80 8.56
N ALA A 347 -12.60 23.71 8.39
CA ALA A 347 -12.76 22.57 9.26
C ALA A 347 -12.21 23.01 10.64
N PRO A 348 -12.99 22.87 11.71
CA PRO A 348 -12.52 23.28 13.04
C PRO A 348 -11.27 22.50 13.40
N THR A 349 -10.36 23.13 14.15
CA THR A 349 -9.20 22.43 14.73
C THR A 349 -9.70 21.20 15.50
N ARG A 350 -9.13 20.03 15.22
CA ARG A 350 -9.55 18.76 15.81
C ARG A 350 -8.52 18.26 16.81
N PHE A 351 -8.99 17.87 17.99
CA PHE A 351 -8.19 17.24 19.03
C PHE A 351 -8.54 15.76 19.11
N ARG A 352 -7.54 14.89 19.03
CA ARG A 352 -7.73 13.45 19.16
C ARG A 352 -6.71 12.88 20.15
N ARG A 353 -7.20 12.43 21.31
CA ARG A 353 -6.37 11.77 22.33
C ARG A 353 -6.47 10.25 22.21
N HIS A 354 -5.34 9.55 22.22
CA HIS A 354 -5.27 8.09 22.20
C HIS A 354 -4.00 7.58 22.90
N ARG A 355 -4.12 6.68 23.89
CA ARG A 355 -2.99 6.02 24.60
C ARG A 355 -1.81 6.95 24.90
N GLY A 356 -2.04 8.02 25.66
CA GLY A 356 -0.98 8.95 26.03
C GLY A 356 -0.55 9.92 24.92
N LYS A 357 -1.05 9.80 23.68
CA LYS A 357 -0.81 10.73 22.58
C LYS A 357 -1.97 11.73 22.42
N LEU A 358 -1.67 12.98 22.08
CA LEU A 358 -2.65 13.94 21.56
C LEU A 358 -2.23 14.37 20.15
N ARG A 359 -3.15 14.20 19.19
CA ARG A 359 -3.07 14.75 17.85
C ARG A 359 -3.91 16.03 17.77
N VAL A 360 -3.32 17.09 17.23
CA VAL A 360 -3.96 18.38 16.95
C VAL A 360 -3.89 18.64 15.46
N SER A 361 -5.05 18.62 14.81
CA SER A 361 -5.18 18.82 13.37
C SER A 361 -5.74 20.21 13.08
N GLY A 362 -5.01 21.03 12.34
CA GLY A 362 -5.47 22.28 11.74
C GLY A 362 -5.80 22.12 10.27
N THR A 363 -6.61 23.02 9.74
CA THR A 363 -6.88 23.12 8.30
C THR A 363 -6.47 24.50 7.81
N ARG A 364 -5.86 24.56 6.63
CA ARG A 364 -5.44 25.80 5.96
C ARG A 364 -5.82 25.74 4.49
N ASP A 365 -6.17 26.87 3.90
CA ASP A 365 -6.22 26.98 2.45
C ASP A 365 -4.82 26.81 1.84
N HIS A 366 -4.78 26.13 0.70
CA HIS A 366 -3.53 25.79 0.03
C HIS A 366 -2.65 27.05 -0.25
N PRO A 367 -1.36 27.06 0.18
CA PRO A 367 -0.51 28.25 0.14
C PRO A 367 -0.32 28.79 -1.29
N GLY A 368 -0.16 27.91 -2.28
CA GLY A 368 -0.09 28.28 -3.71
C GLY A 368 -1.31 29.04 -4.26
N PHE A 369 -2.48 29.00 -3.61
CA PHE A 369 -3.68 29.74 -4.03
C PHE A 369 -3.88 31.07 -3.30
N ALA A 370 -3.21 31.27 -2.17
CA ALA A 370 -3.13 32.58 -1.52
C ALA A 370 -2.07 33.45 -2.25
N SER A 371 -2.27 33.67 -3.55
CA SER A 371 -1.43 34.46 -4.47
C SER A 371 -1.33 35.95 -4.13
N ASN A 372 -1.64 36.32 -2.89
CA ASN A 372 -1.71 37.70 -2.41
C ASN A 372 -1.27 37.85 -0.95
N THR A 373 -0.53 36.90 -0.40
CA THR A 373 0.05 37.05 0.93
C THR A 373 1.49 37.58 0.81
N ASP A 374 1.72 38.82 1.24
CA ASP A 374 3.08 39.40 1.40
C ASP A 374 3.95 38.64 2.42
N THR A 375 3.39 37.62 3.07
CA THR A 375 4.04 36.81 4.10
C THR A 375 4.78 35.64 3.45
N PRO A 376 6.12 35.52 3.61
CA PRO A 376 6.87 34.37 3.09
C PRO A 376 6.34 33.02 3.62
N PRO A 377 6.32 31.94 2.83
CA PRO A 377 5.79 30.63 3.23
C PRO A 377 6.34 30.11 4.55
N ARG A 378 7.61 30.37 4.86
CA ARG A 378 8.24 29.97 6.12
C ARG A 378 7.65 30.63 7.35
N ARG A 379 7.34 31.93 7.22
CA ARG A 379 6.71 32.69 8.30
C ARG A 379 5.28 32.19 8.50
N GLN A 380 4.58 31.87 7.42
CA GLN A 380 3.26 31.23 7.51
C GLN A 380 3.34 29.88 8.24
N ALA A 381 4.25 29.00 7.84
CA ALA A 381 4.48 27.69 8.47
C ALA A 381 4.75 27.81 9.98
N ARG A 382 5.60 28.76 10.39
CA ARG A 382 5.89 29.06 11.80
C ARG A 382 4.65 29.53 12.54
N ASP A 383 3.94 30.51 11.98
CA ASP A 383 2.79 31.14 12.63
C ASP A 383 1.64 30.14 12.81
N ASP A 384 1.41 29.27 11.82
CA ASP A 384 0.38 28.23 11.90
C ASP A 384 0.73 27.14 12.91
N LEU A 385 1.99 26.68 12.92
CA LEU A 385 2.43 25.67 13.88
C LEU A 385 2.38 26.24 15.31
N GLN A 386 2.78 27.50 15.50
CA GLN A 386 2.63 28.18 16.79
C GLN A 386 1.16 28.26 17.20
N ALA A 387 0.25 28.61 16.30
CA ALA A 387 -1.17 28.69 16.59
C ALA A 387 -1.73 27.32 17.04
N LEU A 388 -1.35 26.23 16.37
CA LEU A 388 -1.76 24.89 16.80
C LEU A 388 -1.17 24.50 18.16
N ILE A 389 0.08 24.86 18.43
CA ILE A 389 0.72 24.62 19.72
C ILE A 389 0.01 25.39 20.83
N ASP A 390 -0.33 26.66 20.60
CA ASP A 390 -1.03 27.49 21.58
C ASP A 390 -2.41 26.90 21.89
N LEU A 391 -3.14 26.45 20.85
CA LEU A 391 -4.41 25.73 20.99
C LEU A 391 -4.26 24.41 21.76
N ALA A 392 -3.18 23.66 21.54
CA ALA A 392 -2.87 22.46 22.31
C ALA A 392 -2.59 22.79 23.78
N GLY A 393 -1.85 23.87 24.03
CA GLY A 393 -1.56 24.38 25.36
C GLY A 393 -2.83 24.76 26.13
N GLU A 394 -3.73 25.49 25.49
CA GLU A 394 -5.04 25.83 26.05
C GLU A 394 -5.86 24.56 26.36
N HIS A 395 -5.96 23.64 25.39
CA HIS A 395 -6.71 22.39 25.53
C HIS A 395 -6.19 21.53 26.69
N LEU A 396 -4.87 21.48 26.87
CA LEU A 396 -4.21 20.72 27.92
C LEU A 396 -4.02 21.49 29.23
N LYS A 397 -4.40 22.78 29.27
CA LYS A 397 -4.17 23.70 30.40
C LYS A 397 -2.69 23.79 30.80
N LEU A 398 -1.81 23.79 29.81
CA LEU A 398 -0.37 23.99 30.00
C LEU A 398 -0.05 25.48 30.18
N PRO A 399 1.13 25.82 30.73
CA PRO A 399 1.66 27.19 30.67
C PRO A 399 1.75 27.69 29.23
N ILE A 400 2.01 28.99 29.05
CA ILE A 400 2.26 29.55 27.71
C ILE A 400 3.44 28.83 27.08
N ALA A 401 3.26 28.33 25.85
CA ALA A 401 4.30 27.64 25.11
C ALA A 401 5.49 28.58 24.84
N PRO A 402 6.72 28.07 24.81
CA PRO A 402 7.84 28.82 24.24
C PRO A 402 7.49 29.27 22.82
N ARG A 403 8.09 30.37 22.35
CA ARG A 403 7.90 30.77 20.94
C ARG A 403 8.77 29.90 20.03
N LEU A 404 8.21 29.48 18.90
CA LEU A 404 9.00 28.89 17.83
C LEU A 404 10.03 29.91 17.34
N PRO A 405 11.30 29.50 17.15
CA PRO A 405 12.32 30.37 16.62
C PRO A 405 12.00 30.73 15.16
N ASP A 406 12.64 31.78 14.66
CA ASP A 406 12.62 32.05 13.23
C ASP A 406 13.28 30.89 12.49
N PRO A 407 12.61 30.28 11.50
CA PRO A 407 13.19 29.16 10.78
C PRO A 407 14.45 29.64 10.04
N PRO A 408 15.57 28.91 10.16
CA PRO A 408 16.77 29.24 9.39
C PRO A 408 16.45 29.18 7.90
N MET A 409 17.23 29.85 7.07
CA MET A 409 17.09 29.67 5.64
C MET A 409 17.61 28.27 5.25
N PRO A 410 16.77 27.29 4.83
CA PRO A 410 17.28 26.09 4.20
C PRO A 410 18.18 26.48 3.04
N SER A 411 19.34 25.85 3.00
CA SER A 411 20.21 25.96 1.84
C SER A 411 19.49 25.34 0.63
N PRO A 412 19.79 25.79 -0.61
CA PRO A 412 19.26 25.15 -1.81
C PRO A 412 19.52 23.64 -1.84
N GLU A 413 20.67 23.21 -1.29
CA GLU A 413 21.06 21.80 -1.16
C GLU A 413 20.16 21.05 -0.17
N THR A 414 19.84 21.65 0.99
CA THR A 414 18.88 21.08 1.95
C THR A 414 17.49 20.92 1.33
N MET A 415 17.05 21.89 0.53
CA MET A 415 15.77 21.77 -0.18
C MET A 415 15.79 20.68 -1.24
N ALA A 416 16.89 20.55 -2.00
CA ALA A 416 17.04 19.50 -3.01
C ALA A 416 17.09 18.09 -2.39
N ILE A 417 17.89 17.90 -1.33
CA ILE A 417 17.98 16.63 -0.60
C ILE A 417 16.62 16.28 0.00
N ARG A 418 15.94 17.23 0.65
CA ARG A 418 14.63 16.96 1.25
C ARG A 418 13.54 16.74 0.23
N ARG A 419 13.58 17.36 -0.95
CA ARG A 419 12.70 17.02 -2.08
C ARG A 419 12.91 15.59 -2.55
N GLY A 420 14.17 15.15 -2.64
CA GLY A 420 14.53 13.76 -3.00
C GLY A 420 14.14 12.74 -1.94
N ASN A 421 14.27 13.09 -0.66
CA ASN A 421 14.06 12.18 0.48
C ASN A 421 12.68 12.33 1.14
N ARG A 422 11.68 12.92 0.45
CA ARG A 422 10.34 13.04 1.05
C ARG A 422 9.72 11.67 1.22
N ARG A 423 9.64 11.22 2.48
CA ARG A 423 8.65 10.22 2.87
C ARG A 423 7.27 10.84 2.62
N PRO A 424 6.41 10.24 1.78
CA PRO A 424 5.00 10.60 1.83
C PRO A 424 4.49 10.32 3.25
N ASP A 425 3.84 11.28 3.91
CA ASP A 425 3.10 11.02 5.14
C ASP A 425 2.18 9.83 4.83
N LEU A 426 2.10 8.85 5.72
CA LEU A 426 1.19 7.72 5.59
C LEU A 426 -0.19 8.22 5.16
N THR A 427 -0.67 9.32 5.74
CA THR A 427 -1.93 10.01 5.44
C THR A 427 -2.05 10.54 4.01
N GLN A 428 -0.95 11.00 3.42
CA GLN A 428 -0.87 11.43 2.02
C GLN A 428 -1.23 10.29 1.08
N LEU A 429 -0.59 9.14 1.27
CA LEU A 429 -0.88 7.93 0.50
C LEU A 429 -2.35 7.51 0.65
N LEU A 430 -2.97 7.73 1.82
CA LEU A 430 -4.36 7.33 2.04
C LEU A 430 -5.33 8.21 1.25
N ASN A 431 -4.97 9.48 1.05
CA ASN A 431 -5.76 10.43 0.28
C ASN A 431 -5.57 10.22 -1.23
N ASP A 432 -4.35 9.91 -1.70
CA ASP A 432 -4.08 9.47 -3.08
C ASP A 432 -4.96 8.26 -3.45
N VAL A 433 -5.08 7.31 -2.52
CA VAL A 433 -5.90 6.10 -2.72
C VAL A 433 -7.39 6.39 -2.66
N PHE A 434 -7.84 7.28 -1.77
CA PHE A 434 -9.24 7.68 -1.70
C PHE A 434 -9.70 8.35 -3.00
N LEU A 435 -8.85 9.15 -3.63
CA LEU A 435 -9.13 9.75 -4.95
C LEU A 435 -9.15 8.74 -6.08
N LEU A 436 -8.18 7.82 -6.14
CA LEU A 436 -8.20 6.73 -7.13
C LEU A 436 -9.46 5.86 -7.01
N LEU A 437 -9.97 5.66 -5.79
CA LEU A 437 -11.20 4.91 -5.55
C LEU A 437 -12.48 5.70 -5.86
N ASN A 438 -12.51 7.03 -5.63
CA ASN A 438 -13.68 7.86 -5.92
C ASN A 438 -13.78 8.27 -7.40
N GLN A 439 -12.66 8.48 -8.09
CA GLN A 439 -12.65 8.64 -9.55
C GLN A 439 -13.15 7.38 -10.27
N GLN A 440 -13.11 6.21 -9.61
CA GLN A 440 -13.66 4.95 -10.12
C GLN A 440 -15.16 4.76 -9.87
N GLN A 441 -15.82 5.64 -9.10
CA GLN A 441 -17.25 5.49 -8.75
C GLN A 441 -18.18 6.49 -9.43
N ASP A 442 -17.67 7.46 -10.19
CA ASP A 442 -18.52 8.43 -10.86
C ASP A 442 -18.83 7.99 -12.31
N PRO A 443 -20.05 7.50 -12.63
CA PRO A 443 -20.41 7.16 -13.99
C PRO A 443 -20.36 8.42 -14.85
N SER A 444 -19.79 8.30 -16.06
CA SER A 444 -19.67 9.43 -16.97
C SER A 444 -21.03 10.09 -17.21
N PRO A 445 -21.11 11.39 -17.56
CA PRO A 445 -22.37 12.06 -17.89
C PRO A 445 -23.16 11.39 -19.03
N GLU A 446 -22.54 10.53 -19.83
CA GLU A 446 -23.22 9.72 -20.87
C GLU A 446 -23.87 8.43 -20.32
N GLU A 447 -23.51 8.02 -19.10
CA GLU A 447 -24.07 6.86 -18.38
C GLU A 447 -25.14 7.25 -17.34
N ARG A 448 -25.39 8.55 -17.12
CA ARG A 448 -26.50 9.09 -16.31
C ARG A 448 -27.64 9.58 -17.19
#